data_AF-A0A0J1GCJ7-F1
#
_entry.id   AF-A0A0J1GCJ7-F1
#
_cell.length_a   1.000
_cell.length_b   1.000
_cell.length_c   1.000
_cell.angle_alpha   90.00
_cell.angle_beta   90.00
_cell.angle_gamma   90.00
#
_symmetry.space_group_name_H-M   'P 1'
#
loop_
_entity.id
_entity.type
_entity.pdbx_description
1 polymer ?
#
loop_
_entity_poly.entity_id
_entity_poly.type
_entity_poly.pdbx_seq_one_letter_code
_entity_poly.pdbx_strand_id
1 'polypeptide(L)'
;MLLNLNNFARVGKGPALKAIGLQKNYKEYYTEYQQLDETASGCFACPHFKYKSFLEYMPEEIQKNICHQCGSCPKAVYKTAYKTHIKYMNEKNMYGYQPRLKGNALKLLITYHFLSPNPRGFISDISEKELAEFIKCDIKTIKYSNEILAKYGYISYHATGWEKNHISILLPEYNTYHLTASEGGRGYATISKELLQQIMNIKDINQLRIYLRAILESDASSAPQVKLERSYEQLRRYLPGYCKPNVIKKALVTKSDIFNVEYENSKIVFHLNAAYNTRQAKIHLIEENRGEIQSYITALNDMLDQYNLLQERPDDEIGDLAEQLRANGIKPYLDTNRKLSNTYPPVILKDNDYRDLGLLSTTYSLSVVKQAVLEIYNSYILLKRPIESFGALTRTIIKKEALFSKAS
;
A
#
# COMPACT_ATOMS: atom_id res chain seq x y z
N MET A 1 -6.79 -19.77 18.66
CA MET A 1 -5.66 -19.42 17.78
C MET A 1 -5.84 -17.94 17.44
N LEU A 2 -4.77 -17.19 17.17
CA LEU A 2 -4.91 -15.76 16.81
C LEU A 2 -5.07 -15.66 15.30
N LEU A 3 -6.04 -14.85 14.85
CA LEU A 3 -6.31 -14.58 13.44
C LEU A 3 -5.01 -14.18 12.70
N ASN A 4 -4.59 -14.95 11.67
CA ASN A 4 -3.35 -14.68 10.95
C ASN A 4 -3.53 -13.53 9.93
N LEU A 5 -3.12 -12.34 10.33
CA LEU A 5 -3.25 -11.11 9.56
C LEU A 5 -1.90 -10.69 8.97
N ASN A 6 -1.90 -10.35 7.68
CA ASN A 6 -0.74 -9.79 6.99
C ASN A 6 -0.29 -8.46 7.63
N ASN A 7 1.01 -8.14 7.53
CA ASN A 7 1.53 -6.86 8.03
C ASN A 7 0.98 -5.67 7.22
N PHE A 8 0.70 -5.87 5.93
CA PHE A 8 0.09 -4.87 5.06
C PHE A 8 -1.00 -5.48 4.18
N ALA A 9 -2.02 -4.70 3.90
CA ALA A 9 -3.09 -5.06 2.97
C ALA A 9 -3.37 -3.95 1.97
N ARG A 10 -3.79 -4.36 0.77
CA ARG A 10 -4.33 -3.46 -0.26
C ARG A 10 -5.84 -3.39 -0.07
N VAL A 11 -6.34 -2.22 0.32
CA VAL A 11 -7.77 -1.98 0.51
C VAL A 11 -8.28 -1.15 -0.67
N GLY A 12 -9.23 -1.70 -1.43
CA GLY A 12 -9.75 -1.03 -2.63
C GLY A 12 -10.44 0.30 -2.31
N LYS A 13 -10.07 1.37 -3.01
CA LYS A 13 -10.70 2.69 -2.80
C LYS A 13 -12.17 2.66 -3.19
N GLY A 14 -12.52 1.99 -4.29
CA GLY A 14 -13.91 1.82 -4.74
C GLY A 14 -14.85 1.24 -3.67
N PRO A 15 -14.64 -0.02 -3.22
CA PRO A 15 -15.51 -0.64 -2.22
C PRO A 15 -15.45 0.09 -0.86
N ALA A 16 -14.28 0.57 -0.44
CA ALA A 16 -14.17 1.28 0.84
C ALA A 16 -14.92 2.63 0.84
N LEU A 17 -14.80 3.44 -0.23
CA LEU A 17 -15.51 4.71 -0.35
C LEU A 17 -17.03 4.52 -0.44
N LYS A 18 -17.49 3.53 -1.21
CA LYS A 18 -18.92 3.14 -1.23
C LYS A 18 -19.42 2.78 0.18
N ALA A 19 -18.65 1.97 0.91
CA ALA A 19 -18.99 1.51 2.25
C ALA A 19 -19.04 2.64 3.29
N ILE A 20 -18.13 3.62 3.19
CA ILE A 20 -18.12 4.85 4.02
C ILE A 20 -19.31 5.75 3.67
N GLY A 21 -19.61 5.85 2.38
CA GLY A 21 -20.58 6.76 1.78
C GLY A 21 -19.89 7.62 0.74
N LEU A 22 -20.45 7.65 -0.47
CA LEU A 22 -19.93 8.45 -1.57
C LEU A 22 -20.17 9.93 -1.35
N GLN A 23 -19.23 10.72 -1.82
CA GLN A 23 -19.34 12.17 -1.85
C GLN A 23 -20.37 12.62 -2.88
N LYS A 24 -21.26 13.53 -2.47
CA LYS A 24 -22.18 14.23 -3.38
C LYS A 24 -21.41 15.00 -4.45
N ASN A 25 -21.98 15.04 -5.64
CA ASN A 25 -21.40 15.72 -6.79
C ASN A 25 -21.17 17.20 -6.51
N TYR A 26 -20.02 17.72 -6.94
CA TYR A 26 -19.68 19.13 -6.80
C TYR A 26 -18.64 19.54 -7.85
N LYS A 27 -18.48 20.85 -8.02
CA LYS A 27 -17.49 21.47 -8.91
C LYS A 27 -16.40 22.14 -8.07
N GLU A 28 -15.14 21.89 -8.39
CA GLU A 28 -13.99 22.69 -7.90
C GLU A 28 -13.54 23.63 -9.01
N TYR A 29 -13.05 24.82 -8.64
CA TYR A 29 -12.85 25.95 -9.56
C TYR A 29 -11.46 26.58 -9.44
N TYR A 30 -10.32 25.93 -9.73
CA TYR A 30 -9.04 26.62 -9.46
C TYR A 30 -7.87 26.24 -10.38
N THR A 31 -7.21 27.27 -10.92
CA THR A 31 -5.76 27.30 -11.14
C THR A 31 -5.30 28.74 -10.94
N GLU A 32 -4.41 28.94 -9.96
CA GLU A 32 -3.73 30.21 -9.73
C GLU A 32 -2.60 30.34 -10.75
N TYR A 33 -2.52 31.48 -11.42
CA TYR A 33 -1.40 31.78 -12.30
C TYR A 33 -1.02 33.24 -12.20
N GLN A 34 0.24 33.53 -12.50
CA GLN A 34 0.74 34.89 -12.60
C GLN A 34 0.38 35.44 -13.98
N GLN A 35 -0.43 36.50 -14.00
CA GLN A 35 -0.80 37.21 -15.23
C GLN A 35 -0.14 38.59 -15.23
N LEU A 36 0.41 39.02 -16.37
CA LEU A 36 0.95 40.36 -16.50
C LEU A 36 -0.13 41.41 -16.21
N ASP A 37 0.14 42.33 -15.29
CA ASP A 37 -0.68 43.51 -15.05
C ASP A 37 -0.26 44.62 -16.02
N GLU A 38 -0.99 44.73 -17.12
CA GLU A 38 -0.65 45.64 -18.23
C GLU A 38 -0.70 47.12 -17.82
N THR A 39 -1.52 47.46 -16.83
CA THR A 39 -1.64 48.83 -16.32
C THR A 39 -0.44 49.16 -15.45
N ALA A 40 -0.15 48.30 -14.45
CA ALA A 40 0.97 48.51 -13.55
C ALA A 40 2.33 48.40 -14.26
N SER A 41 2.41 47.55 -15.30
CA SER A 41 3.60 47.41 -16.14
C SER A 41 3.80 48.56 -17.13
N GLY A 42 2.84 49.49 -17.23
CA GLY A 42 2.87 50.59 -18.19
C GLY A 42 2.79 50.13 -19.65
N CYS A 43 2.22 48.95 -19.92
CA CYS A 43 2.20 48.35 -21.25
C CYS A 43 1.49 49.24 -22.27
N PHE A 44 0.44 49.97 -21.89
CA PHE A 44 -0.30 50.85 -22.80
C PHE A 44 0.56 51.94 -23.47
N ALA A 45 1.68 52.34 -22.84
CA ALA A 45 2.64 53.29 -23.40
C ALA A 45 3.80 52.62 -24.16
N CYS A 46 3.87 51.29 -24.16
CA CYS A 46 4.92 50.53 -24.82
C CYS A 46 4.71 50.50 -26.35
N PRO A 47 5.74 50.75 -27.17
CA PRO A 47 5.64 50.62 -28.62
C PRO A 47 5.14 49.24 -29.07
N HIS A 48 5.49 48.18 -28.34
CA HIS A 48 5.09 46.81 -28.66
C HIS A 48 3.63 46.49 -28.35
N PHE A 49 2.99 47.24 -27.46
CA PHE A 49 1.60 46.98 -27.07
C PHE A 49 0.62 47.18 -28.24
N LYS A 50 0.96 48.06 -29.19
CA LYS A 50 0.17 48.30 -30.41
C LYS A 50 0.05 47.06 -31.30
N TYR A 51 0.98 46.12 -31.19
CA TYR A 51 0.98 44.89 -31.99
C TYR A 51 0.15 43.78 -31.35
N LYS A 52 -0.27 43.92 -30.09
CA LYS A 52 -0.94 42.86 -29.31
C LYS A 52 -2.22 42.36 -29.98
N SER A 53 -3.04 43.26 -30.54
CA SER A 53 -4.30 42.91 -31.20
C SER A 53 -4.13 42.23 -32.57
N PHE A 54 -2.93 42.31 -33.16
CA PHE A 54 -2.63 41.77 -34.49
C PHE A 54 -1.58 40.67 -34.46
N LEU A 55 -1.05 40.33 -33.27
CA LEU A 55 0.08 39.42 -33.08
C LEU A 55 -0.18 38.05 -33.72
N GLU A 56 -1.38 37.50 -33.52
CA GLU A 56 -1.87 36.25 -34.11
C GLU A 56 -1.76 36.20 -35.65
N TYR A 57 -1.88 37.35 -36.31
CA TYR A 57 -1.89 37.48 -37.77
C TYR A 57 -0.50 37.81 -38.35
N MET A 58 0.52 37.98 -37.49
CA MET A 58 1.89 38.27 -37.91
C MET A 58 2.67 36.98 -38.23
N PRO A 59 3.75 37.04 -39.03
CA PRO A 59 4.67 35.92 -39.20
C PRO A 59 5.21 35.38 -37.87
N GLU A 60 5.36 34.06 -37.74
CA GLU A 60 5.79 33.39 -36.50
C GLU A 60 7.08 33.97 -35.89
N GLU A 61 8.03 34.37 -36.73
CA GLU A 61 9.30 34.95 -36.28
C GLU A 61 9.09 36.28 -35.53
N ILE A 62 8.17 37.10 -36.03
CA ILE A 62 7.81 38.38 -35.41
C ILE A 62 7.03 38.14 -34.12
N GLN A 63 6.13 37.14 -34.10
CA GLN A 63 5.41 36.73 -32.90
C GLN A 63 6.38 36.33 -31.78
N LYS A 64 7.34 35.43 -32.09
CA LYS A 64 8.34 34.94 -31.13
C LYS A 64 9.21 36.07 -30.61
N ASN A 65 9.63 37.00 -31.47
CA ASN A 65 10.46 38.14 -31.07
C ASN A 65 9.71 39.09 -30.12
N ILE A 66 8.47 39.46 -30.45
CA ILE A 66 7.64 40.32 -29.58
C ILE A 66 7.34 39.63 -28.25
N CYS A 67 6.97 38.34 -28.26
CA CYS A 67 6.73 37.57 -27.04
C CYS A 67 7.99 37.50 -26.15
N HIS A 68 9.16 37.27 -26.73
CA HIS A 68 10.44 37.27 -26.01
C HIS A 68 10.74 38.63 -25.37
N GLN A 69 10.59 39.72 -26.13
CA GLN A 69 10.81 41.08 -25.63
C GLN A 69 9.83 41.45 -24.50
N CYS A 70 8.56 41.05 -24.59
CA CYS A 70 7.60 41.23 -23.51
C CYS A 70 7.91 40.35 -22.29
N GLY A 71 8.35 39.10 -22.50
CA GLY A 71 8.71 38.16 -21.43
C GLY A 71 9.93 38.59 -20.62
N SER A 72 10.87 39.31 -21.24
CA SER A 72 12.08 39.85 -20.58
C SER A 72 11.96 41.32 -20.18
N CYS A 73 10.75 41.90 -20.20
CA CYS A 73 10.56 43.32 -19.93
C CYS A 73 10.91 43.69 -18.47
N PRO A 74 11.83 44.65 -18.23
CA PRO A 74 12.23 45.04 -16.87
C PRO A 74 11.12 45.80 -16.10
N LYS A 75 10.08 46.25 -16.79
CA LYS A 75 8.91 46.93 -16.19
C LYS A 75 7.73 45.98 -15.94
N ALA A 76 7.88 44.68 -16.21
CA ALA A 76 6.79 43.72 -16.05
C ALA A 76 6.42 43.55 -14.57
N VAL A 77 5.19 43.90 -14.24
CA VAL A 77 4.53 43.66 -12.95
C VAL A 77 3.46 42.60 -13.17
N TYR A 78 3.50 41.52 -12.39
CA TYR A 78 2.51 40.45 -12.46
C TYR A 78 1.52 40.56 -11.32
N LYS A 79 0.25 40.24 -11.61
CA LYS A 79 -0.80 40.06 -10.62
C LYS A 79 -1.24 38.61 -10.57
N THR A 80 -1.65 38.18 -9.38
CA THR A 80 -2.34 36.90 -9.23
C THR A 80 -3.67 36.95 -9.98
N ALA A 81 -3.83 36.06 -10.95
CA ALA A 81 -5.07 35.86 -11.69
C ALA A 81 -5.58 34.42 -11.52
N TYR A 82 -6.88 34.26 -11.77
CA TYR A 82 -7.58 32.99 -11.55
C TYR A 82 -8.19 32.53 -12.87
N LYS A 83 -7.87 31.30 -13.30
CA LYS A 83 -8.54 30.65 -14.44
C LYS A 83 -9.51 29.61 -13.90
N THR A 84 -10.77 29.70 -14.33
CA THR A 84 -11.83 28.79 -13.89
C THR A 84 -11.74 27.47 -14.66
N HIS A 85 -11.09 26.46 -14.09
CA HIS A 85 -11.24 25.08 -14.53
C HIS A 85 -12.35 24.42 -13.71
N ILE A 86 -13.39 23.92 -14.38
CA ILE A 86 -14.46 23.16 -13.71
C ILE A 86 -13.99 21.71 -13.56
N LYS A 87 -13.52 21.35 -12.37
CA LYS A 87 -13.28 19.94 -12.03
C LYS A 87 -14.57 19.36 -11.46
N TYR A 88 -15.28 18.58 -12.27
CA TYR A 88 -16.48 17.89 -11.84
C TYR A 88 -16.12 16.61 -11.08
N MET A 89 -16.46 16.56 -9.80
CA MET A 89 -16.24 15.39 -8.96
C MET A 89 -17.55 14.61 -8.83
N ASN A 90 -17.59 13.39 -9.39
CA ASN A 90 -18.73 12.48 -9.28
C ASN A 90 -18.24 11.07 -8.93
N GLU A 91 -18.24 10.78 -7.64
CA GLU A 91 -17.81 9.47 -7.12
C GLU A 91 -18.76 8.34 -7.47
N LYS A 92 -20.06 8.63 -7.67
CA LYS A 92 -21.05 7.62 -8.07
C LYS A 92 -20.75 7.07 -9.46
N ASN A 93 -20.37 7.93 -10.40
CA ASN A 93 -19.96 7.50 -11.73
C ASN A 93 -18.59 6.80 -11.68
N MET A 94 -17.70 7.24 -10.80
CA MET A 94 -16.36 6.68 -10.70
C MET A 94 -16.36 5.27 -10.08
N TYR A 95 -17.09 5.07 -8.98
CA TYR A 95 -17.03 3.83 -8.19
C TYR A 95 -18.30 2.98 -8.23
N GLY A 96 -19.36 3.46 -8.90
CA GLY A 96 -20.69 2.87 -8.83
C GLY A 96 -21.41 3.23 -7.53
N TYR A 97 -22.41 2.44 -7.16
CA TYR A 97 -23.17 2.65 -5.92
C TYR A 97 -23.37 1.34 -5.17
N GLN A 98 -23.09 1.36 -3.87
CA GLN A 98 -23.53 0.36 -2.91
C GLN A 98 -24.00 1.08 -1.64
N PRO A 99 -24.93 0.50 -0.87
CA PRO A 99 -25.38 1.11 0.37
C PRO A 99 -24.25 1.24 1.40
N ARG A 100 -24.33 2.29 2.21
CA ARG A 100 -23.38 2.59 3.28
C ARG A 100 -23.45 1.53 4.39
N LEU A 101 -22.30 1.15 4.94
CA LEU A 101 -22.20 0.18 6.03
C LEU A 101 -22.30 0.79 7.43
N LYS A 102 -22.72 -0.05 8.39
CA LYS A 102 -22.60 0.21 9.83
C LYS A 102 -21.17 -0.09 10.31
N GLY A 103 -20.83 0.36 11.52
CA GLY A 103 -19.46 0.31 12.05
C GLY A 103 -18.80 -1.07 11.98
N ASN A 104 -19.44 -2.12 12.53
CA ASN A 104 -18.84 -3.46 12.55
C ASN A 104 -18.74 -4.10 11.15
N ALA A 105 -19.74 -3.92 10.28
CA ALA A 105 -19.65 -4.37 8.89
C ALA A 105 -18.55 -3.65 8.11
N LEU A 106 -18.36 -2.35 8.36
CA LEU A 106 -17.27 -1.59 7.76
C LEU A 106 -15.90 -2.10 8.24
N LYS A 107 -15.73 -2.30 9.55
CA LYS A 107 -14.52 -2.89 10.13
C LYS A 107 -14.23 -4.27 9.53
N LEU A 108 -15.25 -5.12 9.46
CA LEU A 108 -15.15 -6.48 8.91
C LEU A 108 -14.72 -6.48 7.44
N LEU A 109 -15.29 -5.61 6.61
CA LEU A 109 -14.89 -5.44 5.21
C LEU A 109 -13.39 -5.11 5.08
N ILE A 110 -12.88 -4.20 5.92
CA ILE A 110 -11.46 -3.83 5.89
C ILE A 110 -10.61 -5.02 6.38
N THR A 111 -11.00 -5.70 7.45
CA THR A 111 -10.31 -6.88 7.99
C THR A 111 -10.14 -7.99 6.94
N TYR A 112 -11.13 -8.24 6.08
CA TYR A 112 -11.01 -9.27 5.04
C TYR A 112 -9.81 -9.05 4.10
N HIS A 113 -9.40 -7.80 3.86
CA HIS A 113 -8.25 -7.52 3.00
C HIS A 113 -6.91 -7.97 3.61
N PHE A 114 -6.86 -8.18 4.92
CA PHE A 114 -5.68 -8.62 5.66
C PHE A 114 -5.56 -10.15 5.80
N LEU A 115 -6.59 -10.90 5.44
CA LEU A 115 -6.63 -12.36 5.54
C LEU A 115 -6.06 -13.05 4.30
N SER A 116 -5.00 -12.49 3.72
CA SER A 116 -4.34 -13.03 2.52
C SER A 116 -5.29 -13.45 1.38
N PRO A 117 -6.13 -12.54 0.85
CA PRO A 117 -6.92 -12.86 -0.34
C PRO A 117 -6.01 -13.30 -1.48
N ASN A 118 -6.38 -14.36 -2.19
CA ASN A 118 -5.66 -14.77 -3.39
C ASN A 118 -5.81 -13.70 -4.51
N PRO A 119 -5.12 -13.82 -5.66
CA PRO A 119 -5.22 -12.84 -6.74
C PRO A 119 -6.64 -12.59 -7.27
N ARG A 120 -7.58 -13.53 -7.06
CA ARG A 120 -8.99 -13.40 -7.41
C ARG A 120 -9.87 -12.85 -6.28
N GLY A 121 -9.29 -12.52 -5.12
CA GLY A 121 -10.00 -12.00 -3.95
C GLY A 121 -10.62 -13.07 -3.06
N PHE A 122 -10.30 -14.35 -3.25
CA PHE A 122 -10.84 -15.44 -2.45
C PHE A 122 -10.01 -15.69 -1.20
N ILE A 123 -10.70 -15.89 -0.08
CA ILE A 123 -10.15 -16.21 1.24
C ILE A 123 -10.88 -17.47 1.73
N SER A 124 -10.12 -18.51 2.03
CA SER A 124 -10.65 -19.79 2.49
C SER A 124 -10.62 -19.90 4.00
N ASP A 125 -11.61 -20.57 4.56
CA ASP A 125 -11.61 -21.13 5.91
C ASP A 125 -11.26 -20.14 7.03
N ILE A 126 -12.18 -19.20 7.26
CA ILE A 126 -12.05 -18.14 8.27
C ILE A 126 -12.98 -18.44 9.43
N SER A 127 -12.45 -18.43 10.65
CA SER A 127 -13.26 -18.56 11.86
C SER A 127 -14.03 -17.28 12.18
N GLU A 128 -15.36 -17.37 12.21
CA GLU A 128 -16.22 -16.27 12.65
C GLU A 128 -16.00 -15.91 14.13
N LYS A 129 -15.50 -16.85 14.93
CA LYS A 129 -15.16 -16.62 16.35
C LYS A 129 -13.95 -15.70 16.47
N GLU A 130 -12.88 -16.01 15.75
CA GLU A 130 -11.66 -15.21 15.77
C GLU A 130 -11.91 -13.81 15.17
N LEU A 131 -12.77 -13.71 14.13
CA LEU A 131 -13.23 -12.42 13.61
C LEU A 131 -13.96 -11.58 14.67
N ALA A 132 -14.83 -12.22 15.46
CA ALA A 132 -15.59 -11.59 16.52
C ALA A 132 -14.66 -11.03 17.61
N GLU A 133 -13.70 -11.84 18.05
CA GLU A 133 -12.66 -11.45 19.01
C GLU A 133 -11.82 -10.27 18.50
N PHE A 134 -11.32 -10.34 17.26
CA PHE A 134 -10.50 -9.28 16.67
C PHE A 134 -11.24 -7.95 16.52
N ILE A 135 -12.50 -7.99 16.07
CA ILE A 135 -13.34 -6.79 15.89
C ILE A 135 -13.93 -6.29 17.22
N LYS A 136 -13.83 -7.11 18.28
CA LYS A 136 -14.39 -6.85 19.62
C LYS A 136 -15.92 -6.75 19.59
N CYS A 137 -16.58 -7.72 18.94
CA CYS A 137 -18.04 -7.85 18.93
C CYS A 137 -18.48 -9.31 19.06
N ASP A 138 -19.79 -9.55 19.18
CA ASP A 138 -20.33 -10.91 19.24
C ASP A 138 -20.30 -11.62 17.89
N ILE A 139 -20.18 -12.94 17.90
CA ILE A 139 -20.26 -13.80 16.69
C ILE A 139 -21.56 -13.56 15.91
N LYS A 140 -22.67 -13.32 16.61
CA LYS A 140 -23.97 -12.97 15.98
C LYS A 140 -23.85 -11.70 15.13
N THR A 141 -23.05 -10.73 15.58
CA THR A 141 -22.80 -9.48 14.86
C THR A 141 -21.92 -9.70 13.63
N ILE A 142 -20.97 -10.64 13.68
CA ILE A 142 -20.19 -11.06 12.51
C ILE A 142 -21.11 -11.68 11.45
N LYS A 143 -21.95 -12.65 11.84
CA LYS A 143 -22.92 -13.29 10.95
C LYS A 143 -23.84 -12.28 10.27
N TYR A 144 -24.46 -11.41 11.06
CA TYR A 144 -25.30 -10.33 10.52
C TYR A 144 -24.51 -9.37 9.61
N SER A 145 -23.26 -9.04 9.95
CA SER A 145 -22.42 -8.19 9.12
C SER A 145 -22.10 -8.85 7.78
N ASN A 146 -21.85 -10.16 7.76
CA ASN A 146 -21.64 -10.93 6.52
C ASN A 146 -22.88 -10.96 5.64
N GLU A 147 -24.05 -11.19 6.23
CA GLU A 147 -25.33 -11.12 5.49
C GLU A 147 -25.52 -9.74 4.85
N ILE A 148 -25.23 -8.65 5.59
CA ILE A 148 -25.34 -7.28 5.07
C ILE A 148 -24.30 -7.00 3.98
N LEU A 149 -23.05 -7.41 4.18
CA LEU A 149 -21.99 -7.24 3.19
C LEU A 149 -22.34 -7.96 1.89
N ALA A 150 -22.86 -9.19 1.97
CA ALA A 150 -23.29 -9.97 0.82
C ALA A 150 -24.52 -9.39 0.14
N LYS A 151 -25.55 -9.02 0.93
CA LYS A 151 -26.77 -8.37 0.43
C LYS A 151 -26.47 -7.08 -0.33
N TYR A 152 -25.46 -6.33 0.10
CA TYR A 152 -25.04 -5.09 -0.58
C TYR A 152 -23.98 -5.32 -1.67
N GLY A 153 -23.57 -6.57 -1.89
CA GLY A 153 -22.63 -6.97 -2.94
C GLY A 153 -21.17 -6.61 -2.67
N TYR A 154 -20.79 -6.31 -1.43
CA TYR A 154 -19.39 -6.05 -1.08
C TYR A 154 -18.56 -7.33 -1.05
N ILE A 155 -19.21 -8.45 -0.72
CA ILE A 155 -18.59 -9.78 -0.67
C ILE A 155 -19.56 -10.82 -1.25
N SER A 156 -19.04 -12.00 -1.53
CA SER A 156 -19.82 -13.24 -1.48
C SER A 156 -19.24 -14.13 -0.40
N TYR A 157 -20.06 -14.92 0.30
CA TYR A 157 -19.57 -15.81 1.34
C TYR A 157 -20.41 -17.07 1.46
N HIS A 158 -19.75 -18.15 1.87
CA HIS A 158 -20.38 -19.45 2.09
C HIS A 158 -19.75 -20.13 3.31
N ALA A 159 -20.55 -20.93 4.02
CA ALA A 159 -20.00 -21.83 5.04
C ALA A 159 -19.05 -22.84 4.37
N THR A 160 -17.90 -23.12 4.98
CA THR A 160 -16.95 -24.08 4.41
C THR A 160 -17.43 -25.51 4.51
N GLY A 161 -18.28 -25.81 5.51
CA GLY A 161 -18.89 -27.13 5.71
C GLY A 161 -18.03 -28.12 6.50
N TRP A 162 -16.73 -27.85 6.66
CA TRP A 162 -15.77 -28.70 7.38
C TRP A 162 -15.77 -28.42 8.89
N GLU A 163 -15.82 -27.15 9.28
CA GLU A 163 -15.83 -26.71 10.69
C GLU A 163 -16.99 -25.76 10.99
N LYS A 164 -17.50 -25.83 12.23
CA LYS A 164 -18.63 -25.00 12.66
C LYS A 164 -18.19 -23.54 12.83
N ASN A 165 -18.94 -22.62 12.22
CA ASN A 165 -18.65 -21.17 12.17
C ASN A 165 -17.41 -20.82 11.34
N HIS A 166 -17.08 -21.64 10.34
CA HIS A 166 -16.04 -21.33 9.37
C HIS A 166 -16.67 -20.96 8.03
N ILE A 167 -16.14 -19.92 7.41
CA ILE A 167 -16.66 -19.36 6.15
C ILE A 167 -15.53 -19.13 5.16
N SER A 168 -15.86 -19.19 3.87
CA SER A 168 -15.02 -18.68 2.79
C SER A 168 -15.63 -17.41 2.22
N ILE A 169 -14.78 -16.48 1.80
CA ILE A 169 -15.14 -15.13 1.36
C ILE A 169 -14.55 -14.87 -0.03
N LEU A 170 -15.32 -14.20 -0.88
CA LEU A 170 -14.86 -13.61 -2.13
C LEU A 170 -15.02 -12.09 -2.06
N LEU A 171 -13.92 -11.37 -2.31
CA LEU A 171 -13.89 -9.92 -2.54
C LEU A 171 -13.99 -9.65 -4.06
N PRO A 172 -15.16 -9.25 -4.60
CA PRO A 172 -15.42 -9.29 -6.04
C PRO A 172 -14.51 -8.37 -6.86
N GLU A 173 -14.14 -7.21 -6.32
CA GLU A 173 -13.34 -6.20 -7.02
C GLU A 173 -11.82 -6.35 -6.81
N TYR A 174 -11.38 -7.29 -5.96
CA TYR A 174 -9.98 -7.38 -5.52
C TYR A 174 -8.99 -7.64 -6.67
N ASN A 175 -9.41 -8.46 -7.63
CA ASN A 175 -8.62 -8.77 -8.82
C ASN A 175 -8.33 -7.54 -9.69
N THR A 176 -9.09 -6.44 -9.58
CA THR A 176 -8.89 -5.22 -10.38
C THR A 176 -8.06 -4.16 -9.68
N TYR A 177 -7.67 -4.34 -8.41
CA TYR A 177 -7.00 -3.29 -7.64
C TYR A 177 -5.66 -2.87 -8.25
N HIS A 178 -4.96 -3.80 -8.90
CA HIS A 178 -3.65 -3.56 -9.50
C HIS A 178 -3.71 -2.89 -10.89
N LEU A 179 -4.90 -2.79 -11.48
CA LEU A 179 -5.08 -2.23 -12.82
C LEU A 179 -4.90 -0.71 -12.80
N THR A 180 -4.40 -0.19 -13.91
CA THR A 180 -4.32 1.25 -14.15
C THR A 180 -5.71 1.85 -14.40
N ALA A 181 -5.85 3.17 -14.30
CA ALA A 181 -7.11 3.85 -14.58
C ALA A 181 -7.61 3.61 -16.02
N SER A 182 -6.70 3.51 -16.99
CA SER A 182 -7.01 3.19 -18.40
C SER A 182 -7.57 1.78 -18.58
N GLU A 183 -7.16 0.83 -17.73
CA GLU A 183 -7.63 -0.56 -17.73
C GLU A 183 -8.90 -0.73 -16.86
N GLY A 184 -9.49 0.37 -16.39
CA GLY A 184 -10.68 0.34 -15.53
C GLY A 184 -10.37 0.22 -14.03
N GLY A 185 -9.10 0.24 -13.64
CA GLY A 185 -8.68 0.25 -12.24
C GLY A 185 -9.24 1.45 -11.46
N ARG A 186 -9.54 1.22 -10.18
CA ARG A 186 -10.07 2.23 -9.24
C ARG A 186 -9.11 2.55 -8.09
N GLY A 187 -7.95 1.90 -8.09
CA GLY A 187 -6.90 2.06 -7.09
C GLY A 187 -7.23 1.43 -5.73
N TYR A 188 -6.20 1.35 -4.91
CA TYR A 188 -6.26 0.88 -3.53
C TYR A 188 -5.45 1.80 -2.62
N ALA A 189 -5.64 1.68 -1.32
CA ALA A 189 -4.76 2.21 -0.30
C ALA A 189 -3.98 1.06 0.36
N THR A 190 -2.72 1.29 0.72
CA THR A 190 -1.97 0.34 1.54
C THR A 190 -2.20 0.68 3.00
N ILE A 191 -2.64 -0.29 3.80
CA ILE A 191 -2.88 -0.12 5.23
C ILE A 191 -2.04 -1.14 6.00
N SER A 192 -1.37 -0.71 7.07
CA SER A 192 -0.62 -1.60 7.96
C SER A 192 -1.51 -2.27 9.00
N LYS A 193 -1.05 -3.38 9.57
CA LYS A 193 -1.75 -4.13 10.62
C LYS A 193 -1.93 -3.31 11.89
N GLU A 194 -0.94 -2.51 12.25
CA GLU A 194 -0.95 -1.62 13.41
C GLU A 194 -2.02 -0.54 13.24
N LEU A 195 -2.13 0.05 12.03
CA LEU A 195 -3.20 0.99 11.70
C LEU A 195 -4.57 0.30 11.73
N LEU A 196 -4.70 -0.93 11.22
CA LEU A 196 -5.94 -1.71 11.30
C LEU A 196 -6.39 -1.90 12.76
N GLN A 197 -5.47 -2.24 13.67
CA GLN A 197 -5.77 -2.41 15.09
C GLN A 197 -6.33 -1.12 15.71
N GLN A 198 -5.78 0.05 15.34
CA GLN A 198 -6.33 1.33 15.79
C GLN A 198 -7.71 1.63 15.20
N ILE A 199 -7.96 1.26 13.94
CA ILE A 199 -9.29 1.37 13.33
C ILE A 199 -10.31 0.54 14.11
N MET A 200 -9.93 -0.66 14.60
CA MET A 200 -10.82 -1.51 15.41
C MET A 200 -11.23 -0.84 16.73
N ASN A 201 -10.38 0.03 17.30
CA ASN A 201 -10.66 0.71 18.57
C ASN A 201 -11.64 1.89 18.44
N ILE A 202 -11.94 2.36 17.23
CA ILE A 202 -12.86 3.49 17.01
C ILE A 202 -14.30 3.06 17.31
N LYS A 203 -14.96 3.76 18.24
CA LYS A 203 -16.36 3.48 18.65
C LYS A 203 -17.39 4.29 17.88
N ASP A 204 -17.13 5.59 17.67
CA ASP A 204 -18.06 6.46 16.94
C ASP A 204 -18.02 6.17 15.44
N ILE A 205 -19.19 5.93 14.85
CA ILE A 205 -19.29 5.56 13.43
C ILE A 205 -18.94 6.71 12.49
N ASN A 206 -19.16 7.96 12.88
CA ASN A 206 -18.82 9.11 12.06
C ASN A 206 -17.32 9.38 12.14
N GLN A 207 -16.71 9.24 13.32
CA GLN A 207 -15.24 9.25 13.45
C GLN A 207 -14.60 8.18 12.57
N LEU A 208 -15.11 6.94 12.61
CA LEU A 208 -14.64 5.85 11.78
C LEU A 208 -14.70 6.18 10.29
N ARG A 209 -15.83 6.75 9.82
CA ARG A 209 -16.00 7.17 8.43
C ARG A 209 -15.05 8.29 8.01
N ILE A 210 -14.86 9.27 8.88
CA ILE A 210 -13.96 10.40 8.62
C ILE A 210 -12.53 9.90 8.52
N TYR A 211 -12.07 9.11 9.49
CA TYR A 211 -10.69 8.61 9.53
C TYR A 211 -10.41 7.62 8.40
N LEU A 212 -11.32 6.69 8.11
CA LEU A 212 -11.13 5.80 6.97
C LEU A 212 -11.02 6.58 5.66
N ARG A 213 -11.85 7.60 5.45
CA ARG A 213 -11.75 8.45 4.25
C ARG A 213 -10.41 9.20 4.21
N ALA A 214 -10.01 9.80 5.33
CA ALA A 214 -8.73 10.49 5.44
C ALA A 214 -7.54 9.55 5.17
N ILE A 215 -7.58 8.31 5.66
CA ILE A 215 -6.54 7.28 5.43
C ILE A 215 -6.44 6.96 3.93
N LEU A 216 -7.58 6.70 3.26
CA LEU A 216 -7.61 6.38 1.82
C LEU A 216 -7.10 7.53 0.94
N GLU A 217 -7.27 8.78 1.40
CA GLU A 217 -6.76 9.99 0.75
C GLU A 217 -5.28 10.22 1.05
N SER A 218 -4.84 9.94 2.28
CA SER A 218 -3.44 10.15 2.72
C SER A 218 -2.44 9.21 2.06
N ASP A 219 -2.85 8.00 1.67
CA ASP A 219 -1.97 7.01 1.03
C ASP A 219 -1.38 7.48 -0.31
N ALA A 220 -2.02 8.47 -0.96
CA ALA A 220 -1.47 9.09 -2.16
C ALA A 220 -0.24 9.99 -1.88
N SER A 221 -0.04 10.42 -0.64
CA SER A 221 1.05 11.32 -0.27
C SER A 221 2.37 10.56 -0.14
N SER A 222 3.44 11.16 -0.67
CA SER A 222 4.82 10.67 -0.47
C SER A 222 5.50 11.36 0.72
N ALA A 223 4.87 12.37 1.31
CA ALA A 223 5.46 13.19 2.36
C ALA A 223 5.63 12.38 3.66
N PRO A 224 6.74 12.58 4.41
CA PRO A 224 6.92 11.97 5.73
C PRO A 224 5.80 12.37 6.70
N GLN A 225 5.44 13.65 6.70
CA GLN A 225 4.33 14.20 7.45
C GLN A 225 3.13 14.42 6.52
N VAL A 226 2.03 13.72 6.78
CA VAL A 226 0.83 13.83 5.95
C VAL A 226 -0.20 14.70 6.66
N LYS A 227 -0.50 15.84 6.05
CA LYS A 227 -1.53 16.80 6.47
C LYS A 227 -2.70 16.76 5.49
N LEU A 228 -3.93 16.67 6.02
CA LEU A 228 -5.15 16.73 5.23
C LEU A 228 -6.08 17.80 5.76
N GLU A 229 -6.42 18.78 4.92
CA GLU A 229 -7.36 19.86 5.28
C GLU A 229 -8.73 19.60 4.66
N ARG A 230 -9.78 19.66 5.49
CA ARG A 230 -11.17 19.48 5.03
C ARG A 230 -12.10 20.48 5.70
N SER A 231 -12.82 21.24 4.88
CA SER A 231 -13.94 22.06 5.35
C SER A 231 -15.09 21.20 5.89
N TYR A 232 -15.90 21.74 6.79
CA TYR A 232 -17.10 21.05 7.26
C TYR A 232 -18.06 20.74 6.09
N GLU A 233 -18.10 21.57 5.06
CA GLU A 233 -18.90 21.33 3.87
C GLU A 233 -18.41 20.08 3.12
N GLN A 234 -17.10 19.96 2.88
CA GLN A 234 -16.51 18.78 2.23
C GLN A 234 -16.81 17.50 3.02
N LEU A 235 -16.67 17.52 4.35
CA LEU A 235 -17.00 16.37 5.21
C LEU A 235 -18.48 15.97 5.09
N ARG A 236 -19.39 16.95 5.07
CA ARG A 236 -20.84 16.73 4.97
C ARG A 236 -21.28 16.15 3.63
N ARG A 237 -20.46 16.25 2.58
CA ARG A 237 -20.82 15.70 1.26
C ARG A 237 -20.84 14.16 1.26
N TYR A 238 -20.12 13.49 2.16
CA TYR A 238 -20.08 12.03 2.23
C TYR A 238 -20.63 11.46 3.54
N LEU A 239 -20.80 12.29 4.57
CA LEU A 239 -21.42 11.90 5.83
C LEU A 239 -22.97 11.86 5.75
N PRO A 240 -23.64 11.21 6.70
CA PRO A 240 -25.09 11.32 6.85
C PRO A 240 -25.58 12.77 6.97
N GLY A 241 -26.81 13.06 6.50
CA GLY A 241 -27.35 14.43 6.45
C GLY A 241 -27.45 15.13 7.81
N TYR A 242 -27.58 14.37 8.90
CA TYR A 242 -27.65 14.89 10.27
C TYR A 242 -26.29 15.38 10.81
N CYS A 243 -25.17 15.08 10.15
CA CYS A 243 -23.83 15.43 10.62
C CYS A 243 -23.54 16.94 10.41
N LYS A 244 -24.13 17.80 11.25
CA LYS A 244 -23.80 19.23 11.33
C LYS A 244 -22.38 19.41 11.91
N PRO A 245 -21.72 20.58 11.74
CA PRO A 245 -20.36 20.83 12.24
C PRO A 245 -20.15 20.42 13.71
N ASN A 246 -21.10 20.71 14.60
CA ASN A 246 -20.99 20.33 16.02
C ASN A 246 -21.03 18.81 16.23
N VAL A 247 -21.78 18.06 15.42
CA VAL A 247 -21.80 16.59 15.45
C VAL A 247 -20.47 16.02 14.98
N ILE A 248 -19.89 16.62 13.93
CA ILE A 248 -18.56 16.24 13.42
C ILE A 248 -17.49 16.50 14.49
N LYS A 249 -17.48 17.70 15.10
CA LYS A 249 -16.57 18.02 16.19
C LYS A 249 -16.72 17.01 17.33
N LYS A 250 -17.95 16.77 17.81
CA LYS A 250 -18.21 15.82 18.90
C LYS A 250 -17.71 14.39 18.59
N ALA A 251 -17.86 13.93 17.35
CA ALA A 251 -17.34 12.64 16.92
C ALA A 251 -15.80 12.57 16.96
N LEU A 252 -15.13 13.69 16.67
CA LEU A 252 -13.66 13.78 16.63
C LEU A 252 -13.03 14.18 17.97
N VAL A 253 -13.83 14.56 18.98
CA VAL A 253 -13.34 14.88 20.34
C VAL A 253 -12.66 13.68 20.99
N THR A 254 -13.13 12.46 20.71
CA THR A 254 -12.47 11.25 21.21
C THR A 254 -11.07 11.14 20.61
N LYS A 255 -10.05 11.27 21.44
CA LYS A 255 -8.65 11.18 21.03
C LYS A 255 -8.40 9.84 20.33
N SER A 256 -7.62 9.88 19.26
CA SER A 256 -7.16 8.72 18.52
C SER A 256 -5.68 8.85 18.27
N ASP A 257 -4.98 7.73 18.30
CA ASP A 257 -3.55 7.71 17.99
C ASP A 257 -3.28 7.90 16.50
N ILE A 258 -4.29 7.66 15.64
CA ILE A 258 -4.17 7.72 14.18
C ILE A 258 -3.90 9.15 13.71
N PHE A 259 -4.75 10.09 14.14
CA PHE A 259 -4.68 11.49 13.72
C PHE A 259 -4.65 12.41 14.93
N ASN A 260 -3.74 13.39 14.90
CA ASN A 260 -3.91 14.61 15.67
C ASN A 260 -4.84 15.55 14.88
N VAL A 261 -5.86 16.10 15.54
CA VAL A 261 -6.94 16.85 14.88
C VAL A 261 -6.94 18.29 15.40
N GLU A 262 -6.73 19.24 14.50
CA GLU A 262 -6.84 20.66 14.78
C GLU A 262 -8.17 21.20 14.24
N TYR A 263 -8.82 22.04 15.04
CA TYR A 263 -10.11 22.61 14.73
C TYR A 263 -9.97 24.09 14.42
N GLU A 264 -10.42 24.46 13.23
CA GLU A 264 -10.57 25.85 12.83
C GLU A 264 -12.06 26.20 12.62
N ASN A 265 -12.34 27.49 12.43
CA ASN A 265 -13.70 27.99 12.30
C ASN A 265 -14.45 27.37 11.10
N SER A 266 -13.78 27.21 9.96
CA SER A 266 -14.38 26.73 8.71
C SER A 266 -13.90 25.33 8.29
N LYS A 267 -12.81 24.83 8.89
CA LYS A 267 -12.15 23.57 8.51
C LYS A 267 -11.61 22.78 9.69
N ILE A 268 -11.28 21.53 9.40
CA ILE A 268 -10.56 20.61 10.27
C ILE A 268 -9.28 20.21 9.55
N VAL A 269 -8.19 20.15 10.30
CA VAL A 269 -6.89 19.69 9.82
C VAL A 269 -6.55 18.38 10.51
N PHE A 270 -6.32 17.34 9.70
CA PHE A 270 -5.87 16.04 10.18
C PHE A 270 -4.37 15.91 9.95
N HIS A 271 -3.63 15.63 11.01
CA HIS A 271 -2.21 15.31 10.97
C HIS A 271 -2.05 13.83 11.22
N LEU A 272 -1.69 13.06 10.18
CA LEU A 272 -1.46 11.63 10.32
C LEU A 272 -0.22 11.42 11.18
N ASN A 273 -0.35 10.64 12.25
CA ASN A 273 0.79 10.25 13.06
C ASN A 273 1.76 9.43 12.20
N ALA A 274 3.04 9.79 12.24
CA ALA A 274 4.09 9.19 11.41
C ALA A 274 4.18 7.66 11.55
N ALA A 275 3.87 7.13 12.74
CA ALA A 275 3.82 5.69 13.00
C ALA A 275 2.80 4.94 12.10
N TYR A 276 1.78 5.65 11.61
CA TYR A 276 0.74 5.09 10.74
C TYR A 276 0.87 5.54 9.28
N ASN A 277 1.96 6.24 8.93
CA ASN A 277 2.31 6.49 7.54
C ASN A 277 2.77 5.18 6.89
N THR A 278 1.81 4.43 6.36
CA THR A 278 2.02 3.05 5.89
C THR A 278 3.06 2.96 4.78
N ARG A 279 3.17 3.98 3.92
CA ARG A 279 4.18 4.00 2.86
C ARG A 279 5.60 4.09 3.42
N GLN A 280 5.81 4.98 4.39
CA GLN A 280 7.11 5.11 5.06
C GLN A 280 7.44 3.88 5.89
N ALA A 281 6.46 3.36 6.66
CA ALA A 281 6.63 2.13 7.44
C ALA A 281 7.01 0.94 6.55
N LYS A 282 6.38 0.81 5.37
CA LYS A 282 6.71 -0.25 4.41
C LYS A 282 8.12 -0.09 3.85
N ILE A 283 8.53 1.12 3.48
CA ILE A 283 9.91 1.38 2.98
C ILE A 283 10.93 1.03 4.06
N HIS A 284 10.72 1.49 5.30
CA HIS A 284 11.59 1.16 6.42
C HIS A 284 11.71 -0.35 6.63
N LEU A 285 10.58 -1.07 6.64
CA LEU A 285 10.58 -2.52 6.83
C LEU A 285 11.27 -3.27 5.67
N ILE A 286 11.20 -2.76 4.43
CA ILE A 286 11.93 -3.34 3.30
C ILE A 286 13.43 -3.21 3.52
N GLU A 287 13.91 -2.02 3.93
CA GLU A 287 15.34 -1.80 4.18
C GLU A 287 15.86 -2.57 5.41
N GLU A 288 15.07 -2.66 6.48
CA GLU A 288 15.38 -3.49 7.64
C GLU A 288 15.52 -4.97 7.25
N ASN A 289 14.52 -5.53 6.54
CA ASN A 289 14.58 -6.89 6.05
C ASN A 289 15.74 -7.12 5.07
N ARG A 290 16.06 -6.13 4.23
CA ARG A 290 17.20 -6.18 3.32
C ARG A 290 18.51 -6.32 4.10
N GLY A 291 18.71 -5.50 5.13
CA GLY A 291 19.89 -5.58 6.00
C GLY A 291 19.98 -6.93 6.72
N GLU A 292 18.88 -7.43 7.26
CA GLU A 292 18.80 -8.75 7.89
C GLU A 292 19.15 -9.91 6.94
N ILE A 293 18.72 -9.82 5.67
CA ILE A 293 19.05 -10.82 4.66
C ILE A 293 20.53 -10.72 4.25
N GLN A 294 21.09 -9.50 4.14
CA GLN A 294 22.51 -9.31 3.89
C GLN A 294 23.36 -9.95 5.00
N SER A 295 23.07 -9.64 6.26
CA SER A 295 23.76 -10.25 7.40
C SER A 295 23.63 -11.77 7.41
N TYR A 296 22.44 -12.30 7.08
CA TYR A 296 22.21 -13.74 6.98
C TYR A 296 23.05 -14.41 5.87
N ILE A 297 23.10 -13.83 4.67
CA ILE A 297 23.90 -14.37 3.56
C ILE A 297 25.40 -14.29 3.86
N THR A 298 25.87 -13.20 4.47
CA THR A 298 27.27 -13.08 4.90
C THR A 298 27.63 -14.18 5.88
N ALA A 299 26.84 -14.37 6.95
CA ALA A 299 27.07 -15.43 7.93
C ALA A 299 27.03 -16.84 7.31
N LEU A 300 26.13 -17.06 6.33
CA LEU A 300 26.07 -18.31 5.57
C LEU A 300 27.36 -18.53 4.77
N ASN A 301 27.83 -17.52 4.03
CA ASN A 301 29.05 -17.63 3.23
C ASN A 301 30.29 -17.82 4.10
N ASP A 302 30.40 -17.11 5.23
CA ASP A 302 31.51 -17.27 6.18
C ASP A 302 31.59 -18.72 6.70
N MET A 303 30.44 -19.34 7.00
CA MET A 303 30.35 -20.75 7.42
C MET A 303 30.79 -21.70 6.30
N LEU A 304 30.37 -21.45 5.06
CA LEU A 304 30.76 -22.26 3.90
C LEU A 304 32.27 -22.16 3.63
N ASP A 305 32.84 -20.96 3.72
CA ASP A 305 34.26 -20.71 3.51
C ASP A 305 35.11 -21.36 4.60
N GLN A 306 34.69 -21.29 5.88
CA GLN A 306 35.34 -22.01 6.97
C GLN A 306 35.36 -23.52 6.72
N TYR A 307 34.25 -24.08 6.28
CA TYR A 307 34.17 -25.50 5.95
C TYR A 307 35.10 -25.87 4.79
N ASN A 308 35.13 -25.06 3.73
CA ASN A 308 36.01 -25.26 2.58
C ASN A 308 37.49 -25.23 2.99
N LEU A 309 37.89 -24.29 3.85
CA LEU A 309 39.27 -24.18 4.35
C LEU A 309 39.69 -25.41 5.18
N LEU A 310 38.79 -25.94 6.01
CA LEU A 310 39.07 -27.13 6.83
C LEU A 310 39.16 -28.42 5.99
N GLN A 311 38.44 -28.52 4.87
CA GLN A 311 38.64 -29.64 3.94
C GLN A 311 40.06 -29.71 3.37
N GLU A 312 40.77 -28.58 3.31
CA GLU A 312 42.16 -28.51 2.85
C GLU A 312 43.19 -28.89 3.96
N ARG A 313 42.74 -29.02 5.22
CA ARG A 313 43.58 -29.36 6.39
C ARG A 313 42.89 -30.43 7.26
N PRO A 314 43.04 -31.73 6.92
CA PRO A 314 42.33 -32.81 7.59
C PRO A 314 42.96 -33.15 8.95
N ASP A 315 42.66 -32.35 9.97
CA ASP A 315 42.71 -32.77 11.38
C ASP A 315 41.27 -32.89 11.91
N ASP A 316 41.06 -33.65 13.00
CA ASP A 316 39.79 -34.27 13.48
C ASP A 316 38.55 -33.35 13.72
N GLU A 317 38.55 -32.06 13.34
CA GLU A 317 37.44 -31.09 13.55
C GLU A 317 36.34 -31.11 12.46
N ILE A 318 36.50 -31.86 11.36
CA ILE A 318 35.57 -31.85 10.22
C ILE A 318 34.17 -32.42 10.55
N GLY A 319 34.07 -33.30 11.56
CA GLY A 319 32.83 -33.98 11.94
C GLY A 319 31.75 -33.04 12.51
N ASP A 320 32.16 -32.13 13.41
CA ASP A 320 31.27 -31.18 14.09
C ASP A 320 30.72 -30.13 13.11
N LEU A 321 31.57 -29.62 12.20
CA LEU A 321 31.14 -28.60 11.25
C LEU A 321 30.21 -29.14 10.14
N ALA A 322 30.39 -30.40 9.73
CA ALA A 322 29.45 -31.06 8.81
C ALA A 322 28.06 -31.25 9.46
N GLU A 323 28.01 -31.42 10.77
CA GLU A 323 26.77 -31.42 11.55
C GLU A 323 26.18 -30.02 11.68
N GLN A 324 27.01 -28.99 11.86
CA GLN A 324 26.59 -27.58 11.83
C GLN A 324 26.01 -27.15 10.48
N LEU A 325 26.59 -27.57 9.34
CA LEU A 325 26.01 -27.33 8.01
C LEU A 325 24.61 -27.95 7.87
N ARG A 326 24.46 -29.21 8.32
CA ARG A 326 23.16 -29.90 8.33
C ARG A 326 22.15 -29.22 9.25
N ALA A 327 22.57 -28.78 10.43
CA ALA A 327 21.73 -28.04 11.37
C ALA A 327 21.23 -26.71 10.77
N ASN A 328 22.03 -26.07 9.91
CA ASN A 328 21.65 -24.87 9.17
C ASN A 328 20.89 -25.16 7.85
N GLY A 329 20.52 -26.42 7.61
CA GLY A 329 19.70 -26.83 6.47
C GLY A 329 20.47 -26.99 5.15
N ILE A 330 21.81 -26.99 5.18
CA ILE A 330 22.64 -27.27 4.00
C ILE A 330 22.78 -28.78 3.81
N LYS A 331 22.44 -29.25 2.60
CA LYS A 331 22.55 -30.68 2.25
C LYS A 331 24.01 -31.04 1.96
N PRO A 332 24.53 -32.14 2.55
CA PRO A 332 25.88 -32.61 2.25
C PRO A 332 26.05 -32.86 0.75
N TYR A 333 27.04 -32.21 0.14
CA TYR A 333 27.39 -32.43 -1.26
C TYR A 333 28.27 -33.69 -1.40
N LEU A 334 27.72 -34.73 -2.02
CA LEU A 334 28.44 -35.97 -2.37
C LEU A 334 28.57 -36.03 -3.90
N ASP A 335 29.68 -35.53 -4.45
CA ASP A 335 30.02 -35.82 -5.84
C ASP A 335 30.61 -37.23 -5.93
N THR A 336 29.82 -38.15 -6.47
CA THR A 336 30.21 -39.57 -6.60
C THR A 336 31.19 -39.81 -7.74
N ASN A 337 31.53 -38.80 -8.57
CA ASN A 337 32.21 -39.06 -9.84
C ASN A 337 33.49 -38.24 -10.15
N ARG A 338 34.05 -37.39 -9.28
CA ARG A 338 35.35 -36.74 -9.59
C ARG A 338 36.27 -36.51 -8.38
N LYS A 339 37.56 -36.85 -8.55
CA LYS A 339 38.69 -36.26 -7.84
C LYS A 339 38.83 -34.79 -8.28
N LEU A 340 38.27 -33.84 -7.54
CA LEU A 340 38.70 -32.44 -7.43
C LEU A 340 37.74 -31.71 -6.48
N SER A 341 38.21 -31.39 -5.26
CA SER A 341 37.71 -30.34 -4.37
C SER A 341 36.17 -30.23 -4.24
N ASN A 342 35.59 -30.89 -3.23
CA ASN A 342 34.17 -30.75 -2.88
C ASN A 342 33.92 -29.44 -2.10
N THR A 343 34.24 -28.30 -2.71
CA THR A 343 34.01 -26.99 -2.11
C THR A 343 32.57 -26.54 -2.31
N TYR A 344 31.98 -26.04 -1.23
CA TYR A 344 30.68 -25.41 -1.25
C TYR A 344 30.80 -24.02 -1.89
N PRO A 345 30.09 -23.75 -3.01
CA PRO A 345 30.12 -22.43 -3.63
C PRO A 345 29.39 -21.38 -2.76
N PRO A 346 29.85 -20.12 -2.71
CA PRO A 346 29.17 -19.08 -1.95
C PRO A 346 27.87 -18.64 -2.63
N VAL A 347 26.95 -18.06 -1.85
CA VAL A 347 25.77 -17.36 -2.33
C VAL A 347 26.15 -15.95 -2.76
N ILE A 348 26.15 -15.69 -4.06
CA ILE A 348 26.47 -14.37 -4.63
C ILE A 348 25.19 -13.71 -5.12
N LEU A 349 24.79 -12.63 -4.44
CA LEU A 349 23.59 -11.84 -4.77
C LEU A 349 23.96 -10.42 -5.18
N LYS A 350 23.22 -9.86 -6.14
CA LYS A 350 23.32 -8.46 -6.54
C LYS A 350 22.48 -7.59 -5.61
N ASP A 351 22.70 -6.27 -5.63
CA ASP A 351 21.93 -5.32 -4.82
C ASP A 351 20.41 -5.43 -5.06
N ASN A 352 20.01 -5.61 -6.32
CA ASN A 352 18.61 -5.78 -6.68
C ASN A 352 18.00 -7.08 -6.10
N ASP A 353 18.78 -8.16 -5.98
CA ASP A 353 18.29 -9.40 -5.37
C ASP A 353 17.99 -9.17 -3.88
N TYR A 354 18.85 -8.44 -3.15
CA TYR A 354 18.59 -8.07 -1.76
C TYR A 354 17.35 -7.21 -1.60
N ARG A 355 17.12 -6.25 -2.52
CA ARG A 355 15.90 -5.43 -2.52
C ARG A 355 14.65 -6.29 -2.75
N ASP A 356 14.71 -7.22 -3.70
CA ASP A 356 13.61 -8.14 -4.00
C ASP A 356 13.29 -9.06 -2.82
N LEU A 357 14.32 -9.61 -2.17
CA LEU A 357 14.18 -10.45 -0.99
C LEU A 357 13.62 -9.66 0.20
N GLY A 358 14.10 -8.43 0.44
CA GLY A 358 13.56 -7.53 1.45
C GLY A 358 12.07 -7.23 1.22
N LEU A 359 11.68 -6.99 -0.03
CA LEU A 359 10.27 -6.81 -0.42
C LEU A 359 9.45 -8.09 -0.19
N LEU A 360 9.96 -9.27 -0.57
CA LEU A 360 9.30 -10.55 -0.34
C LEU A 360 9.08 -10.81 1.16
N SER A 361 10.04 -10.45 2.02
CA SER A 361 9.95 -10.62 3.47
C SER A 361 8.81 -9.80 4.08
N THR A 362 8.44 -8.66 3.48
CA THR A 362 7.23 -7.91 3.90
C THR A 362 5.92 -8.65 3.62
N THR A 363 5.94 -9.60 2.69
CA THR A 363 4.75 -10.37 2.25
C THR A 363 4.68 -11.74 2.89
N TYR A 364 5.81 -12.45 2.98
CA TYR A 364 5.87 -13.86 3.40
C TYR A 364 6.54 -14.09 4.76
N SER A 365 7.01 -13.03 5.44
CA SER A 365 7.91 -13.04 6.60
C SER A 365 9.37 -13.35 6.26
N LEU A 366 10.27 -12.85 7.10
CA LEU A 366 11.72 -13.02 6.94
C LEU A 366 12.16 -14.49 7.03
N SER A 367 11.55 -15.27 7.93
CA SER A 367 11.90 -16.69 8.12
C SER A 367 11.58 -17.54 6.89
N VAL A 368 10.40 -17.36 6.31
CA VAL A 368 9.99 -18.07 5.08
C VAL A 368 10.90 -17.72 3.91
N VAL A 369 11.30 -16.45 3.80
CA VAL A 369 12.25 -16.05 2.75
C VAL A 369 13.63 -16.67 2.98
N LYS A 370 14.14 -16.70 4.22
CA LYS A 370 15.41 -17.38 4.56
C LYS A 370 15.36 -18.88 4.23
N GLN A 371 14.25 -19.56 4.51
CA GLN A 371 14.06 -20.98 4.15
C GLN A 371 14.09 -21.18 2.63
N ALA A 372 13.39 -20.33 1.87
CA ALA A 372 13.41 -20.42 0.41
C ALA A 372 14.80 -20.15 -0.17
N VAL A 373 15.59 -19.25 0.42
CA VAL A 373 17.00 -19.03 0.06
C VAL A 373 17.83 -20.31 0.24
N LEU A 374 17.66 -21.03 1.36
CA LEU A 374 18.34 -22.31 1.60
C LEU A 374 17.93 -23.39 0.59
N GLU A 375 16.65 -23.44 0.22
CA GLU A 375 16.19 -24.38 -0.81
C GLU A 375 16.78 -24.03 -2.18
N ILE A 376 16.90 -22.75 -2.54
CA ILE A 376 17.62 -22.33 -3.76
C ILE A 376 19.08 -22.76 -3.67
N TYR A 377 19.72 -22.56 -2.52
CA TYR A 377 21.10 -22.95 -2.34
C TYR A 377 21.31 -24.44 -2.64
N ASN A 378 20.54 -25.30 -1.97
CA ASN A 378 20.64 -26.75 -2.11
C ASN A 378 20.26 -27.25 -3.51
N SER A 379 19.21 -26.69 -4.10
CA SER A 379 18.61 -27.23 -5.34
C SER A 379 19.14 -26.58 -6.62
N TYR A 380 19.81 -25.43 -6.52
CA TYR A 380 20.36 -24.70 -7.66
C TYR A 380 21.85 -24.40 -7.52
N ILE A 381 22.26 -23.67 -6.47
CA ILE A 381 23.63 -23.18 -6.33
C ILE A 381 24.61 -24.34 -6.15
N LEU A 382 24.31 -25.26 -5.24
CA LEU A 382 25.12 -26.44 -4.95
C LEU A 382 25.27 -27.35 -6.19
N LEU A 383 24.19 -27.45 -6.98
CA LEU A 383 24.14 -28.25 -8.21
C LEU A 383 24.59 -27.49 -9.46
N LYS A 384 25.14 -26.28 -9.30
CA LYS A 384 25.62 -25.40 -10.38
C LYS A 384 24.58 -25.15 -11.48
N ARG A 385 23.30 -25.10 -11.10
CA ARG A 385 22.20 -24.77 -12.03
C ARG A 385 22.13 -23.25 -12.23
N PRO A 386 21.83 -22.79 -13.45
CA PRO A 386 21.70 -21.37 -13.71
C PRO A 386 20.49 -20.77 -12.97
N ILE A 387 20.64 -19.53 -12.51
CA ILE A 387 19.59 -18.72 -11.89
C ILE A 387 19.50 -17.40 -12.65
N GLU A 388 18.39 -17.18 -13.36
CA GLU A 388 18.17 -15.94 -14.13
C GLU A 388 17.75 -14.77 -13.24
N SER A 389 16.83 -15.02 -12.30
CA SER A 389 16.34 -14.03 -11.34
C SER A 389 16.13 -14.69 -9.99
N PHE A 390 16.95 -14.29 -9.02
CA PHE A 390 16.91 -14.87 -7.68
C PHE A 390 15.58 -14.59 -6.99
N GLY A 391 15.13 -13.32 -7.00
CA GLY A 391 13.85 -12.93 -6.41
C GLY A 391 12.63 -13.64 -7.01
N ALA A 392 12.60 -13.85 -8.33
CA ALA A 392 11.50 -14.58 -8.99
C ALA A 392 11.50 -16.07 -8.59
N LEU A 393 12.67 -16.68 -8.50
CA LEU A 393 12.82 -18.06 -8.07
C LEU A 393 12.38 -18.24 -6.60
N THR A 394 12.81 -17.34 -5.71
CA THR A 394 12.38 -17.34 -4.29
C THR A 394 10.87 -17.30 -4.18
N ARG A 395 10.22 -16.38 -4.89
CA ARG A 395 8.74 -16.28 -4.89
C ARG A 395 8.08 -17.57 -5.37
N THR A 396 8.66 -18.23 -6.36
CA THR A 396 8.12 -19.48 -6.93
C THR A 396 8.21 -20.63 -5.94
N ILE A 397 9.34 -20.77 -5.24
CA ILE A 397 9.53 -21.79 -4.18
C ILE A 397 8.53 -21.58 -3.04
N ILE A 398 8.42 -20.35 -2.52
CA ILE A 398 7.47 -20.03 -1.43
C ILE A 398 6.03 -20.37 -1.83
N LYS A 399 5.60 -19.99 -3.04
CA LYS A 399 4.25 -20.28 -3.52
C LYS A 399 4.00 -21.78 -3.68
N LYS A 400 5.00 -22.53 -4.12
CA LYS A 400 4.92 -23.99 -4.27
C LYS A 400 4.68 -24.63 -2.90
N GLU A 401 5.49 -24.30 -1.90
CA GLU A 401 5.35 -24.85 -0.54
C GLU A 401 3.99 -24.51 0.10
N ALA A 402 3.51 -23.27 -0.07
CA ALA A 402 2.21 -22.84 0.44
C ALA A 402 1.01 -23.57 -0.20
N LEU A 403 1.16 -24.11 -1.42
CA LEU A 403 0.14 -24.95 -2.04
C LEU A 403 0.14 -26.36 -1.45
N PHE A 404 1.32 -26.92 -1.15
CA PHE A 404 1.44 -28.27 -0.58
C PHE A 404 1.03 -28.32 0.90
N SER A 405 1.31 -27.26 1.68
CA SER A 405 0.89 -27.17 3.09
C SER A 405 -0.63 -27.01 3.29
N LYS A 406 -1.38 -26.71 2.21
CA LYS A 406 -2.85 -26.64 2.23
C LYS A 406 -3.53 -27.90 1.67
N ALA A 407 -2.75 -28.79 1.07
CA ALA A 407 -3.23 -30.05 0.50
C ALA A 407 -2.93 -31.26 1.41
N SER A 408 -2.16 -31.04 2.48
CA SER A 408 -1.87 -31.98 3.57
C SER A 408 -2.68 -31.56 4.79
#